data_AF-A0A1G3QKB6-F1
#
_entry.id   AF-A0A1G3QKB6-F1
#
_cell.length_a   1.000
_cell.length_b   1.000
_cell.length_c   1.000
_cell.angle_alpha   90.00
_cell.angle_beta   90.00
_cell.angle_gamma   90.00
#
_symmetry.space_group_name_H-M   'P 1'
#
loop_
_entity.id
_entity.type
_entity.pdbx_description
1 polymer ?
#
loop_
_entity_poly.entity_id
_entity_poly.type
_entity_poly.pdbx_seq_one_letter_code
_entity_poly.pdbx_strand_id
1 'polypeptide(L)'
;MDGEPHTEVLMIVNGKYPQRHPLGLFYGDVVRILKPEVNRREMGGGALSGFITGNKGRGEEVLVRFNEYLNRLIIVTRQIVPGSEPGSYKTLKNIPVYKQTKPDAGF
;
A
#
# COMPACT_ATOMS: atom_id res chain seq x y z
N MET A 1 -1.47 -25.09 19.00
CA MET A 1 -2.11 -24.41 17.86
C MET A 1 -1.07 -23.46 17.32
N ASP A 2 -0.33 -23.89 16.30
CA ASP A 2 0.59 -23.01 15.59
C ASP A 2 -0.29 -22.02 14.82
N GLY A 3 -0.44 -20.82 15.38
CA GLY A 3 -1.23 -19.76 14.78
C GLY A 3 -0.69 -19.49 13.38
N GLU A 4 -1.57 -19.51 12.38
CA GLU A 4 -1.16 -19.19 11.02
C GLU A 4 -0.45 -17.81 11.00
N PRO A 5 0.61 -17.64 10.19
CA PRO A 5 1.38 -16.40 10.20
C PRO A 5 0.52 -15.24 9.71
N HIS A 6 0.63 -14.11 10.40
CA HIS A 6 -0.02 -12.87 10.03
C HIS A 6 0.96 -11.71 10.19
N THR A 7 0.93 -10.78 9.25
CA THR A 7 1.71 -9.54 9.27
C THR A 7 0.80 -8.36 9.55
N GLU A 8 1.02 -7.63 10.64
CA GLU A 8 0.40 -6.32 10.85
C GLU A 8 1.18 -5.24 10.08
N VAL A 9 0.46 -4.40 9.35
CA VAL A 9 1.09 -3.37 8.51
C VAL A 9 0.65 -1.97 8.89
N LEU A 10 1.66 -1.11 9.08
CA LEU A 10 1.51 0.31 9.33
C LEU A 10 2.14 1.11 8.19
N MET A 11 1.34 1.99 7.57
CA MET A 11 1.86 2.99 6.65
C MET A 11 2.27 4.24 7.43
N ILE A 12 3.48 4.74 7.15
CA ILE A 12 4.00 5.98 7.74
C ILE A 12 4.20 6.98 6.62
N VAL A 13 3.48 8.11 6.68
CA VAL A 13 3.70 9.25 5.80
C VAL A 13 4.61 10.24 6.53
N ASN A 14 5.86 10.35 6.07
CA ASN A 14 6.84 11.24 6.66
C ASN A 14 6.54 12.72 6.34
N GLY A 15 6.79 13.59 7.30
CA GLY A 15 6.59 15.03 7.23
C GLY A 15 7.04 15.70 8.54
N LYS A 16 6.68 16.97 8.76
CA LYS A 16 6.98 17.68 10.03
C LYS A 16 6.38 16.95 11.24
N TYR A 17 5.20 16.36 11.05
CA TYR A 17 4.55 15.46 11.99
C TYR A 17 4.22 14.16 11.25
N PRO A 18 4.99 13.07 11.47
CA PRO A 18 4.74 11.80 10.80
C PRO A 18 3.33 11.27 11.08
N GLN A 19 2.60 10.94 10.03
CA GLN A 19 1.25 10.39 10.14
C GLN A 19 1.29 8.88 10.02
N ARG A 20 0.62 8.21 10.96
CA ARG A 20 0.55 6.75 11.06
C ARG A 20 -0.83 6.27 10.62
N HIS A 21 -0.86 5.38 9.65
CA HIS A 21 -2.10 4.84 9.09
C HIS A 21 -2.05 3.31 9.15
N PRO A 22 -2.69 2.68 10.15
CA PRO A 22 -2.83 1.24 10.20
C PRO A 22 -3.55 0.76 8.93
N LEU A 23 -3.01 -0.26 8.27
CA LEU A 23 -3.58 -0.88 7.08
C LEU A 23 -4.32 -2.18 7.41
N GLY A 24 -3.91 -2.87 8.48
CA GLY A 24 -4.57 -4.07 8.98
C GLY A 24 -3.61 -5.25 9.13
N LEU A 25 -4.20 -6.41 9.36
CA LEU A 25 -3.53 -7.71 9.44
C LEU A 25 -3.65 -8.43 8.10
N PHE A 26 -2.53 -8.90 7.58
CA PHE A 26 -2.42 -9.61 6.31
C PHE A 26 -1.98 -11.04 6.56
N TYR A 27 -2.60 -11.99 5.87
CA TYR A 27 -2.23 -13.40 5.98
C TYR A 27 -0.84 -13.64 5.38
N GLY A 28 0.00 -14.39 6.09
CA GLY A 28 1.37 -14.72 5.71
C GLY A 28 2.42 -13.71 6.14
N ASP A 29 3.68 -14.04 5.84
CA ASP A 29 4.84 -13.18 6.04
C ASP A 29 5.08 -12.32 4.81
N VAL A 30 5.77 -11.19 4.95
CA VAL A 30 6.19 -10.38 3.80
C VAL A 30 7.25 -11.15 3.01
N VAL A 31 6.89 -11.56 1.79
CA VAL A 31 7.78 -12.31 0.89
C VAL A 31 8.47 -11.40 -0.13
N ARG A 32 7.90 -10.21 -0.40
CA ARG A 32 8.47 -9.27 -1.37
C ARG A 32 8.00 -7.84 -1.14
N ILE A 33 8.91 -6.89 -1.30
CA ILE A 33 8.60 -5.46 -1.39
C ILE A 33 8.56 -5.04 -2.86
N LEU A 34 7.53 -4.31 -3.24
CA LEU A 34 7.32 -3.79 -4.60
C LEU A 34 7.81 -2.34 -4.65
N LYS A 35 8.93 -2.13 -5.33
CA LYS A 35 9.47 -0.79 -5.58
C LYS A 35 8.74 -0.13 -6.76
N PRO A 36 8.65 1.21 -6.79
CA PRO A 36 7.93 1.93 -7.84
C PRO A 36 8.40 1.59 -9.26
N GLU A 37 9.70 1.33 -9.44
CA GLU A 37 10.32 0.92 -10.72
C GLU A 37 9.80 -0.42 -11.27
N VAL A 38 9.23 -1.25 -10.39
CA VAL A 38 8.74 -2.60 -10.72
C VAL A 38 7.24 -2.60 -11.02
N ASN A 39 6.54 -1.51 -10.73
CA ASN A 39 5.09 -1.41 -10.91
C ASN A 39 4.75 -1.01 -12.35
N ARG A 40 4.08 -1.91 -13.08
CA ARG A 40 3.72 -1.73 -14.50
C ARG A 40 2.89 -0.47 -14.75
N ARG A 41 3.11 0.16 -15.92
CA ARG A 41 2.38 1.31 -16.47
C ARG A 41 0.87 1.11 -16.64
N GLU A 42 0.37 -0.11 -16.56
CA GLU A 42 -1.07 -0.44 -16.67
C GLU A 42 -1.92 0.19 -15.54
N MET A 43 -1.29 0.66 -14.47
CA MET A 43 -1.95 1.33 -13.34
C MET A 43 -1.72 2.84 -13.41
N GLY A 44 -2.56 3.58 -14.15
CA GLY A 44 -2.44 5.04 -14.31
C GLY A 44 -2.34 5.79 -12.97
N GLY A 45 -1.42 6.76 -12.83
CA GLY A 45 -1.20 7.49 -11.57
C GLY A 45 -0.14 6.88 -10.64
N GLY A 46 0.95 6.33 -11.20
CA GLY A 46 2.21 6.04 -10.50
C GLY A 46 2.08 5.27 -9.17
N ALA A 47 2.21 3.95 -9.20
CA ALA A 47 2.30 3.18 -7.96
C ALA A 47 3.64 3.47 -7.26
N LEU A 48 3.58 4.05 -6.05
CA LEU A 48 4.72 4.51 -5.29
C LEU A 48 5.46 3.38 -4.58
N SER A 49 4.74 2.37 -4.10
CA SER A 49 5.30 1.24 -3.35
C SER A 49 4.24 0.15 -3.19
N GLY A 50 4.64 -0.99 -2.65
CA GLY A 50 3.75 -2.08 -2.29
C GLY A 50 4.51 -3.22 -1.61
N PHE A 51 3.80 -4.27 -1.27
CA PHE A 51 4.37 -5.50 -0.75
C PHE A 51 3.47 -6.68 -1.09
N ILE A 52 4.04 -7.88 -1.01
CA ILE A 52 3.32 -9.14 -1.13
C ILE A 52 3.55 -9.91 0.16
N THR A 53 2.47 -10.35 0.79
CA THR A 53 2.53 -11.38 1.83
C THR A 53 2.26 -12.76 1.24
N GLY A 54 2.76 -13.81 1.90
CA GLY A 54 2.54 -15.16 1.44
C GLY A 54 2.81 -16.21 2.51
N ASN A 55 1.96 -17.24 2.55
CA ASN A 55 2.21 -18.50 3.25
C ASN A 55 1.46 -19.64 2.54
N LYS A 56 2.15 -20.75 2.27
CA LYS A 56 1.59 -21.92 1.53
C LYS A 56 0.86 -21.53 0.23
N GLY A 57 1.44 -20.58 -0.51
CA GLY A 57 0.92 -20.08 -1.79
C GLY A 57 -0.29 -19.15 -1.70
N ARG A 58 -0.85 -18.91 -0.52
CA ARG A 58 -1.91 -17.91 -0.27
C ARG A 58 -1.31 -16.64 0.30
N GLY A 59 -1.87 -15.48 -0.01
CA GLY A 59 -1.39 -14.22 0.51
C GLY A 59 -2.12 -13.03 -0.06
N GLU A 60 -1.53 -11.84 0.07
CA GLU A 60 -2.09 -10.62 -0.48
C GLU A 60 -1.01 -9.78 -1.16
N GLU A 61 -1.39 -9.12 -2.25
CA GLU A 61 -0.60 -8.06 -2.86
C GLU A 61 -1.23 -6.71 -2.52
N VAL A 62 -0.44 -5.85 -1.90
CA VAL A 62 -0.84 -4.52 -1.47
C VAL A 62 -0.03 -3.48 -2.22
N LEU A 63 -0.72 -2.51 -2.81
CA LEU A 63 -0.10 -1.41 -3.53
C LEU A 63 -0.53 -0.07 -2.96
N VAL A 64 0.40 0.88 -2.96
CA VAL A 64 0.19 2.29 -2.63
C VAL A 64 0.34 3.11 -3.90
N ARG A 65 -0.70 3.87 -4.25
CA ARG A 65 -0.73 4.73 -5.45
C ARG A 65 -0.96 6.18 -5.05
N PHE A 66 -0.42 7.11 -5.81
CA PHE A 66 -0.72 8.53 -5.63
C PHE A 66 -1.60 9.03 -6.76
N ASN A 67 -2.84 9.38 -6.43
CA ASN A 67 -3.73 10.04 -7.37
C ASN A 67 -3.51 11.54 -7.29
N GLU A 68 -2.84 12.11 -8.29
CA GLU A 68 -2.52 13.54 -8.36
C GLU A 68 -3.77 14.42 -8.47
N TYR A 69 -4.76 14.00 -9.26
CA TYR A 69 -6.01 14.75 -9.45
C TYR A 69 -6.79 14.93 -8.15
N LEU A 70 -6.85 13.87 -7.35
CA LEU A 70 -7.54 13.88 -6.06
C LEU A 70 -6.62 14.32 -4.91
N ASN A 71 -5.31 14.37 -5.15
CA ASN A 71 -4.26 14.58 -4.15
C ASN A 71 -4.38 13.60 -2.97
N ARG A 72 -4.45 12.30 -3.28
CA ARG A 72 -4.66 11.22 -2.31
C ARG A 72 -3.73 10.04 -2.53
N LEU A 73 -3.30 9.41 -1.44
CA LEU A 73 -2.74 8.08 -1.45
C LEU A 73 -3.88 7.06 -1.41
N ILE A 74 -3.90 6.18 -2.41
CA ILE A 74 -4.87 5.10 -2.54
C ILE A 74 -4.13 3.79 -2.29
N ILE A 75 -4.51 3.10 -1.22
CA ILE A 75 -3.99 1.78 -0.87
C ILE A 75 -4.99 0.76 -1.36
N VAL A 76 -4.53 -0.15 -2.21
CA VAL A 76 -5.34 -1.23 -2.76
C VAL A 76 -4.74 -2.58 -2.40
N THR A 77 -5.58 -3.59 -2.25
CA THR A 77 -5.18 -4.98 -2.01
C THR A 77 -5.87 -5.92 -2.99
N ARG A 78 -5.22 -7.03 -3.33
CA ARG A 78 -5.86 -8.19 -3.95
C ARG A 78 -5.34 -9.47 -3.28
N GLN A 79 -6.19 -10.47 -3.22
CA GLN A 79 -5.79 -11.78 -2.72
C GLN A 79 -5.01 -12.55 -3.79
N ILE A 80 -3.99 -13.27 -3.33
CA ILE A 80 -3.25 -14.25 -4.10
C ILE A 80 -3.70 -15.62 -3.62
N VAL A 81 -4.27 -16.40 -4.54
CA VAL A 81 -4.75 -17.77 -4.29
C VAL A 81 -4.02 -18.70 -5.25
N PRO A 82 -3.46 -19.84 -4.77
CA PRO A 82 -2.79 -20.80 -5.65
C PRO A 82 -3.72 -21.26 -6.78
N GLY A 83 -3.20 -21.28 -8.00
CA GLY A 83 -3.93 -21.79 -9.18
C GLY A 83 -5.09 -20.93 -9.65
N SER A 84 -5.26 -19.72 -9.09
CA SER A 84 -6.26 -18.75 -9.55
C SER A 84 -5.58 -17.56 -10.22
N GLU A 85 -6.23 -16.96 -11.22
CA GLU A 85 -5.79 -15.67 -11.73
C GLU A 85 -5.88 -14.60 -10.63
N PRO A 86 -4.98 -13.60 -10.64
CA PRO A 86 -5.04 -12.52 -9.66
C PRO A 86 -6.37 -11.77 -9.75
N GLY A 87 -7.11 -11.71 -8.64
CA GLY A 87 -8.38 -10.99 -8.57
C GLY A 87 -8.22 -9.47 -8.79
N SER A 88 -9.34 -8.79 -8.98
CA SER A 88 -9.35 -7.32 -9.08
C SER A 88 -8.90 -6.68 -7.78
N TYR A 89 -8.16 -5.58 -7.89
CA TYR A 89 -7.79 -4.75 -6.75
C TYR A 89 -9.02 -4.13 -6.09
N LYS A 90 -9.06 -4.20 -4.76
CA LYS A 90 -10.03 -3.52 -3.92
C LYS A 90 -9.34 -2.40 -3.15
N THR A 91 -10.02 -1.28 -2.97
CA THR A 91 -9.50 -0.18 -2.15
C THR A 91 -9.55 -0.56 -0.68
N LEU A 92 -8.39 -0.58 -0.03
CA LEU A 92 -8.25 -0.80 1.40
C LEU A 92 -8.39 0.52 2.16
N LYS A 93 -7.74 1.58 1.68
CA LYS A 93 -7.69 2.87 2.37
C LYS A 93 -7.43 4.02 1.40
N ASN A 94 -8.00 5.17 1.71
CA ASN A 94 -7.76 6.43 1.00
C ASN A 94 -7.27 7.47 2.00
N ILE A 95 -6.09 8.03 1.77
CA ILE A 95 -5.45 8.99 2.68
C ILE A 95 -5.26 10.31 1.93
N PRO A 96 -5.85 11.43 2.41
CA PRO A 96 -5.58 12.73 1.82
C PRO A 96 -4.12 13.13 2.04
N VAL A 97 -3.46 13.61 0.98
CA VAL A 97 -2.11 14.19 1.10
C VAL A 97 -2.28 15.69 1.14
N TYR A 98 -2.19 16.28 2.32
CA TYR A 98 -2.18 17.74 2.42
C TYR A 98 -0.83 18.23 1.89
N LYS A 99 -0.85 19.06 0.84
CA LYS A 99 0.35 19.84 0.50
C LYS A 99 0.67 20.66 1.73
N GLN A 100 1.87 20.51 2.28
CA GLN A 100 2.38 21.49 3.23
C GLN A 100 2.43 22.81 2.46
N THR A 101 1.47 23.69 2.70
CA THR A 101 1.65 25.10 2.37
C THR A 101 2.95 25.50 3.04
N LYS A 102 3.93 25.92 2.23
CA LYS A 102 5.10 26.61 2.77
C LYS A 102 4.54 27.69 3.70
N PRO A 103 5.03 27.84 4.94
CA PRO A 103 4.69 29.02 5.71
C PRO A 103 5.09 30.21 4.84
N ASP A 104 4.15 31.15 4.65
CA ASP A 104 4.47 32.45 4.05
C ASP A 104 5.66 33.00 4.83
N ALA A 105 6.83 32.96 4.20
CA ALA A 105 7.97 33.72 4.66
C ALA A 105 7.66 35.18 4.31
N GLY A 106 6.87 35.82 5.16
CA GLY A 106 6.79 37.27 5.18
C GLY A 106 8.12 37.80 5.68
N PHE A 107 8.86 38.47 4.79
CA PHE A 107 9.84 39.50 5.08
C PHE A 107 9.78 40.53 3.96
#